data_AF-A0A9D8S5F4-F1
#
_entry.id   AF-A0A9D8S5F4-F1
#
_cell.length_a   1.000
_cell.length_b   1.000
_cell.length_c   1.000
_cell.angle_alpha   90.00
_cell.angle_beta   90.00
_cell.angle_gamma   90.00
#
_symmetry.space_group_name_H-M   'P 1'
#
loop_
_entity.id
_entity.type
_entity.pdbx_description
1 polymer ?
#
loop_
_entity_poly.entity_id
_entity_poly.type
_entity_poly.pdbx_seq_one_letter_code
_entity_poly.pdbx_strand_id
1 'polypeptide(L)'
;LSDYNKGTLTKEVCQMVIKNANQEGIKVIVDPKGPNYTKYNGAFLVKPNLKEFSESTGVKFNTESPLFKEELKEAAKIFFAKYQVQNLVVTLSEKGMACFSREYINNMVHVPTIAKEVFDVSGAGDTSLAVLGAAFALNTPQIAALTLANTASGIAVSKLGTASVTPEELTEALNEAEKNTPSSGVITLEQAVKIRENLRKVGKTVGFTNGCFDCLHLGHLHSFNEAKKECDILFVGINSDTSVKRLKGPARPLQDEQTRAGLLSALKMINYVIIFDEDTALPLIEALKPDVIAKEGYALKDWPEAQLVIKQGGRAVTLKRLEGYSTTSMVERMKNYD
;
A
#
# COMPACT_ATOMS: atom_id res chain seq x y z
N LEU A 1 -4.62 21.01 -21.56
CA LEU A 1 -3.94 22.24 -22.04
C LEU A 1 -2.44 22.05 -21.90
N SER A 2 -1.73 21.95 -23.02
CA SER A 2 -0.27 21.99 -23.10
C SER A 2 0.11 22.53 -24.48
N ASP A 3 1.08 23.44 -24.54
CA ASP A 3 1.64 23.95 -25.80
C ASP A 3 3.17 24.00 -25.78
N TYR A 4 3.82 23.42 -24.76
CA TYR A 4 5.26 23.49 -24.57
C TYR A 4 5.85 24.90 -24.69
N ASN A 5 5.08 25.93 -24.28
CA ASN A 5 5.46 27.33 -24.40
C ASN A 5 5.73 27.77 -25.86
N LYS A 6 5.05 27.15 -26.83
CA LYS A 6 5.11 27.53 -28.26
C LYS A 6 4.25 28.75 -28.59
N GLY A 7 3.47 29.26 -27.64
CA GLY A 7 2.77 30.53 -27.74
C GLY A 7 1.32 30.42 -28.22
N THR A 8 0.84 29.21 -28.53
CA THR A 8 -0.55 28.98 -28.93
C THR A 8 -1.52 29.16 -27.76
N LEU A 9 -1.10 28.82 -26.54
CA LEU A 9 -1.94 28.95 -25.34
C LEU A 9 -1.68 30.27 -24.62
N THR A 10 -2.22 31.35 -25.20
CA THR A 10 -2.28 32.67 -24.55
C THR A 10 -3.19 32.65 -23.32
N LYS A 11 -3.15 33.71 -22.52
CA LYS A 11 -4.01 33.85 -21.34
C LYS A 11 -5.49 33.83 -21.73
N GLU A 12 -5.84 34.53 -22.79
CA GLU A 12 -7.19 34.68 -23.32
C GLU A 12 -7.74 33.32 -23.79
N VAL A 13 -6.95 32.57 -24.56
CA VAL A 13 -7.32 31.22 -25.03
C VAL A 13 -7.53 30.27 -23.85
N CYS A 14 -6.58 30.23 -22.91
CA CYS A 14 -6.69 29.35 -21.74
C CYS A 14 -7.94 29.66 -20.91
N GLN A 15 -8.19 30.93 -20.61
CA GLN A 15 -9.32 31.35 -19.80
C GLN A 15 -10.66 31.11 -20.51
N MET A 16 -10.73 31.33 -21.82
CA MET A 16 -11.91 30.99 -22.62
C MET A 16 -12.22 29.50 -22.55
N VAL A 17 -11.23 28.64 -22.79
CA VAL A 17 -11.40 27.17 -22.74
C VAL A 17 -11.82 26.72 -21.33
N ILE A 18 -11.15 27.22 -20.29
CA ILE A 18 -11.44 26.85 -18.89
C ILE A 18 -12.86 27.27 -18.50
N LYS A 19 -13.27 28.49 -18.84
CA LYS A 19 -14.60 28.99 -18.50
C LYS A 19 -15.70 28.15 -19.17
N ASN A 20 -15.59 27.89 -20.47
CA ASN A 20 -16.58 27.12 -21.22
C ASN A 20 -16.63 25.66 -20.73
N ALA A 21 -15.47 25.04 -20.50
CA ALA A 21 -15.42 23.68 -19.97
C ALA A 21 -16.06 23.57 -18.58
N ASN A 22 -15.81 24.52 -17.68
CA ASN A 22 -16.41 24.53 -16.35
C ASN A 22 -17.94 24.72 -16.38
N GLN A 23 -18.47 25.49 -17.33
CA GLN A 23 -19.92 25.65 -17.52
C GLN A 23 -20.60 24.32 -17.91
N GLU A 24 -19.89 23.47 -18.66
CA GLU A 24 -20.34 22.15 -19.08
C GLU A 24 -19.94 21.02 -18.11
N GLY A 25 -19.32 21.35 -16.96
CA GLY A 25 -18.81 20.36 -16.00
C GLY A 25 -17.63 19.53 -16.51
N ILE A 26 -16.94 19.97 -17.57
CA ILE A 26 -15.78 19.29 -18.16
C ILE A 26 -14.50 19.67 -17.39
N LYS A 27 -13.78 18.65 -16.91
CA LYS A 27 -12.53 18.82 -16.15
C LYS A 27 -11.38 19.25 -17.06
N VAL A 28 -10.84 20.44 -16.84
CA VAL A 28 -9.64 20.92 -17.56
C VAL A 28 -8.35 20.53 -16.85
N ILE A 29 -7.52 19.76 -17.53
CA ILE A 29 -6.21 19.32 -17.07
C ILE A 29 -5.10 20.09 -17.80
N VAL A 30 -4.07 20.52 -17.09
CA VAL A 30 -2.99 21.38 -17.59
C VAL A 30 -1.62 20.76 -17.33
N ASP A 31 -0.77 20.71 -18.37
CA ASP A 31 0.68 20.54 -18.23
C ASP A 31 1.33 21.91 -18.40
N PRO A 32 1.76 22.55 -17.31
CA PRO A 32 2.16 23.94 -17.35
C PRO A 32 3.58 24.12 -17.91
N LYS A 33 3.89 25.35 -18.34
CA LYS A 33 5.25 25.79 -18.63
C LYS A 33 5.47 27.20 -18.10
N GLY A 34 6.70 27.48 -17.66
CA GLY A 34 7.09 28.75 -17.05
C GLY A 34 6.70 28.86 -15.57
N PRO A 35 6.95 30.02 -14.94
CA PRO A 35 6.76 30.20 -13.50
C PRO A 35 5.36 30.70 -13.10
N ASN A 36 4.55 31.21 -14.03
CA ASN A 36 3.28 31.87 -13.71
C ASN A 36 2.08 31.09 -14.26
N TYR A 37 1.23 30.59 -13.36
CA TYR A 37 0.06 29.76 -13.71
C TYR A 37 -1.27 30.51 -13.63
N THR A 38 -1.26 31.84 -13.48
CA THR A 38 -2.51 32.63 -13.42
C THR A 38 -3.39 32.48 -14.67
N LYS A 39 -2.79 32.19 -15.84
CA LYS A 39 -3.55 31.88 -17.06
C LYS A 39 -4.36 30.59 -16.99
N TYR A 40 -4.09 29.73 -16.00
CA TYR A 40 -4.76 28.45 -15.77
C TYR A 40 -5.74 28.49 -14.57
N ASN A 41 -5.99 29.66 -13.99
CA ASN A 41 -6.99 29.80 -12.93
C ASN A 41 -8.35 29.26 -13.41
N GLY A 42 -9.02 28.50 -12.53
CA GLY A 42 -10.27 27.79 -12.80
C GLY A 42 -10.09 26.35 -13.29
N ALA A 43 -8.87 25.90 -13.61
CA ALA A 43 -8.63 24.53 -14.06
C ALA A 43 -8.84 23.48 -12.94
N PHE A 44 -9.20 22.27 -13.36
CA PHE A 44 -9.39 21.14 -12.45
C PHE A 44 -8.06 20.61 -11.92
N LEU A 45 -7.04 20.49 -12.77
CA LEU A 45 -5.74 19.93 -12.40
C LEU A 45 -4.60 20.66 -13.12
N VAL A 46 -3.52 20.94 -12.40
CA VAL A 46 -2.23 21.35 -12.98
C VAL A 46 -1.17 20.32 -12.58
N LYS A 47 -0.37 19.86 -13.54
CA LYS A 47 0.66 18.82 -13.32
C LYS A 47 2.09 19.32 -13.59
N PRO A 48 2.71 20.17 -12.77
CA PRO A 48 4.11 20.54 -12.96
C PRO A 48 5.06 19.39 -12.58
N ASN A 49 6.29 19.42 -13.10
CA ASN A 49 7.40 18.69 -12.48
C ASN A 49 7.97 19.44 -11.27
N LEU A 50 8.88 18.82 -10.50
CA LEU A 50 9.45 19.42 -9.29
C LEU A 50 10.16 20.77 -9.55
N LYS A 51 10.82 20.92 -10.71
CA LYS A 51 11.49 22.18 -11.09
C LYS A 51 10.48 23.27 -11.38
N GLU A 52 9.48 22.98 -12.21
CA GLU A 52 8.37 23.90 -12.53
C GLU A 52 7.59 24.30 -11.27
N PHE A 53 7.37 23.35 -10.35
CA PHE A 53 6.72 23.61 -9.07
C PHE A 53 7.55 24.54 -8.18
N SER A 54 8.86 24.30 -8.10
CA SER A 54 9.83 25.17 -7.42
C SER A 54 9.79 26.59 -7.99
N GLU A 55 9.84 26.75 -9.31
CA GLU A 55 9.76 28.04 -9.99
C GLU A 55 8.45 28.79 -9.70
N SER A 56 7.32 28.06 -9.65
CA SER A 56 6.01 28.67 -9.41
C SER A 56 5.78 29.13 -7.97
N THR A 57 6.41 28.47 -7.00
CA THR A 57 6.25 28.73 -5.57
C THR A 57 7.35 29.64 -5.03
N GLY A 58 8.56 29.54 -5.58
CA GLY A 58 9.79 30.14 -5.06
C GLY A 58 10.51 29.27 -4.02
N VAL A 59 10.00 28.06 -3.76
CA VAL A 59 10.56 27.12 -2.77
C VAL A 59 11.62 26.25 -3.43
N LYS A 60 12.83 26.22 -2.87
CA LYS A 60 13.88 25.28 -3.28
C LYS A 60 13.68 23.96 -2.55
N PHE A 61 13.70 22.86 -3.29
CA PHE A 61 13.57 21.52 -2.72
C PHE A 61 14.90 20.82 -2.65
N ASN A 62 15.14 20.09 -1.56
CA ASN A 62 16.18 19.08 -1.47
C ASN A 62 15.52 17.71 -1.35
N THR A 63 15.61 16.92 -2.41
CA THR A 63 14.98 15.60 -2.52
C THR A 63 15.52 14.57 -1.50
N GLU A 64 16.72 14.80 -0.95
CA GLU A 64 17.36 13.95 0.06
C GLU A 64 17.12 14.44 1.49
N SER A 65 16.45 15.58 1.67
CA SER A 65 16.10 16.12 2.97
C SER A 65 15.07 15.23 3.68
N PRO A 66 15.22 14.92 4.98
CA PRO A 66 14.17 14.27 5.75
C PRO A 66 12.89 15.13 5.84
N LEU A 67 13.01 16.43 5.58
CA LEU A 67 11.90 17.38 5.57
C LEU A 67 11.22 17.52 4.20
N PHE A 68 11.69 16.81 3.17
CA PHE A 68 11.22 16.98 1.78
C PHE A 68 9.67 16.90 1.65
N LYS A 69 9.02 15.98 2.36
CA LYS A 69 7.56 15.86 2.34
C LYS A 69 6.84 17.06 2.99
N GLU A 70 7.42 17.64 4.04
CA GLU A 70 6.87 18.84 4.69
C GLU A 70 7.12 20.08 3.83
N GLU A 71 8.31 20.19 3.20
CA GLU A 71 8.62 21.23 2.23
C GLU A 71 7.60 21.25 1.07
N LEU A 72 7.24 20.08 0.53
CA LEU A 72 6.21 19.95 -0.51
C LEU A 72 4.85 20.46 -0.05
N LYS A 73 4.43 20.15 1.19
CA LYS A 73 3.15 20.63 1.76
C LYS A 73 3.13 22.14 1.94
N GLU A 74 4.20 22.73 2.47
CA GLU A 74 4.30 24.19 2.61
C GLU A 74 4.31 24.89 1.25
N ALA A 75 5.03 24.34 0.27
CA ALA A 75 5.01 24.86 -1.09
C ALA A 75 3.62 24.75 -1.73
N ALA A 76 2.86 23.68 -1.45
CA ALA A 76 1.49 23.54 -1.93
C ALA A 76 0.56 24.60 -1.34
N LYS A 77 0.72 24.96 -0.05
CA LYS A 77 0.00 26.10 0.57
C LYS A 77 0.27 27.41 -0.17
N ILE A 78 1.53 27.70 -0.47
CA ILE A 78 1.93 28.86 -1.26
C ILE A 78 1.30 28.81 -2.65
N PHE A 79 1.32 27.64 -3.29
CA PHE A 79 0.75 27.45 -4.61
C PHE A 79 -0.75 27.74 -4.67
N PHE A 80 -1.55 27.16 -3.76
CA PHE A 80 -2.99 27.39 -3.73
C PHE A 80 -3.37 28.79 -3.24
N ALA A 81 -2.48 29.50 -2.53
CA ALA A 81 -2.67 30.93 -2.25
C ALA A 81 -2.51 31.79 -3.53
N LYS A 82 -1.63 31.40 -4.46
CA LYS A 82 -1.36 32.14 -5.71
C LYS A 82 -2.32 31.79 -6.86
N TYR A 83 -2.70 30.51 -6.99
CA TYR A 83 -3.36 30.01 -8.20
C TYR A 83 -4.67 29.31 -7.90
N GLN A 84 -5.76 29.73 -8.54
CA GLN A 84 -7.12 29.24 -8.34
C GLN A 84 -7.39 27.93 -9.10
N VAL A 85 -6.62 26.89 -8.80
CA VAL A 85 -6.87 25.54 -9.35
C VAL A 85 -7.38 24.60 -8.27
N GLN A 86 -8.10 23.54 -8.66
CA GLN A 86 -8.70 22.60 -7.70
C GLN A 86 -7.68 21.58 -7.19
N ASN A 87 -6.88 21.01 -8.09
CA ASN A 87 -5.91 19.97 -7.77
C ASN A 87 -4.53 20.29 -8.36
N LEU A 88 -3.49 19.88 -7.65
CA LEU A 88 -2.08 19.98 -8.04
C LEU A 88 -1.46 18.58 -7.99
N VAL A 89 -0.82 18.15 -9.08
CA VAL A 89 -0.02 16.91 -9.13
C VAL A 89 1.42 17.23 -9.48
N VAL A 90 2.34 17.07 -8.55
CA VAL A 90 3.76 17.29 -8.78
C VAL A 90 4.42 15.96 -9.11
N THR A 91 5.02 15.85 -10.30
CA THR A 91 5.85 14.68 -10.63
C THR A 91 7.24 14.86 -10.04
N LEU A 92 7.68 13.87 -9.26
CA LEU A 92 8.90 13.85 -8.44
C LEU A 92 9.95 12.87 -9.00
N SER A 93 9.95 12.64 -10.32
CA SER A 93 10.86 11.71 -10.99
C SER A 93 10.84 10.32 -10.33
N GLU A 94 11.99 9.78 -9.93
CA GLU A 94 12.14 8.48 -9.27
C GLU A 94 11.43 8.39 -7.91
N LYS A 95 11.02 9.52 -7.32
CA LYS A 95 10.22 9.52 -6.09
C LYS A 95 8.71 9.46 -6.36
N GLY A 96 8.27 9.37 -7.62
CA GLY A 96 6.87 9.17 -8.00
C GLY A 96 6.07 10.47 -8.15
N MET A 97 4.84 10.52 -7.62
CA MET A 97 3.93 11.67 -7.76
C MET A 97 3.33 12.09 -6.43
N ALA A 98 3.32 13.39 -6.14
CA ALA A 98 2.61 13.97 -5.00
C ALA A 98 1.39 14.75 -5.49
N CYS A 99 0.25 14.56 -4.84
CA CYS A 99 -1.01 15.19 -5.19
C CYS A 99 -1.60 15.93 -4.00
N PHE A 100 -2.13 17.11 -4.29
CA PHE A 100 -2.77 18.01 -3.34
C PHE A 100 -4.11 18.47 -3.90
N SER A 101 -5.11 18.54 -3.03
CA SER A 101 -6.40 19.18 -3.31
C SER A 101 -6.50 20.48 -2.54
N ARG A 102 -7.09 21.51 -3.16
CA ARG A 102 -7.42 22.77 -2.50
C ARG A 102 -8.31 22.55 -1.26
N GLU A 103 -9.25 21.63 -1.34
CA GLU A 103 -10.20 21.33 -0.26
C GLU A 103 -9.52 20.61 0.91
N TYR A 104 -8.52 19.78 0.62
CA TYR A 104 -7.81 18.95 1.59
C TYR A 104 -6.31 19.21 1.54
N ILE A 105 -5.91 20.48 1.67
CA ILE A 105 -4.52 20.92 1.42
C ILE A 105 -3.47 20.24 2.31
N ASN A 106 -3.87 19.80 3.51
CA ASN A 106 -2.99 19.08 4.44
C ASN A 106 -2.89 17.57 4.14
N ASN A 107 -3.79 17.03 3.31
CA ASN A 107 -3.84 15.61 2.96
C ASN A 107 -3.09 15.37 1.64
N MET A 108 -1.77 15.43 1.71
CA MET A 108 -0.92 15.05 0.58
C MET A 108 -1.06 13.55 0.31
N VAL A 109 -1.43 13.20 -0.92
CA VAL A 109 -1.34 11.83 -1.42
C VAL A 109 0.00 11.68 -2.14
N HIS A 110 0.83 10.74 -1.72
CA HIS A 110 2.11 10.46 -2.37
C HIS A 110 2.12 9.01 -2.87
N VAL A 111 2.27 8.85 -4.19
CA VAL A 111 2.38 7.56 -4.86
C VAL A 111 3.84 7.39 -5.29
N PRO A 112 4.62 6.46 -4.70
CA PRO A 112 5.99 6.23 -5.09
C PRO A 112 6.06 5.59 -6.49
N THR A 113 7.15 5.81 -7.22
CA THR A 113 7.42 5.03 -8.43
C THR A 113 7.80 3.61 -8.07
N ILE A 114 7.52 2.68 -8.98
CA ILE A 114 8.07 1.34 -8.93
C ILE A 114 9.33 1.39 -9.79
N ALA A 115 10.48 1.09 -9.18
CA ALA A 115 11.76 1.12 -9.89
C ALA A 115 11.71 0.19 -11.11
N LYS A 116 11.85 0.76 -12.31
CA LYS A 116 12.03 0.06 -13.58
C LYS A 116 13.32 0.59 -14.22
N GLU A 117 13.96 -0.22 -15.06
CA GLU A 117 15.09 0.24 -15.87
C GLU A 117 14.61 1.39 -16.76
N VAL A 118 15.27 2.55 -16.64
CA VAL A 118 14.95 3.76 -17.40
C VAL A 118 15.80 3.74 -18.67
N PHE A 119 15.14 3.67 -19.83
CA PHE A 119 15.78 3.71 -21.14
C PHE A 119 15.70 5.12 -21.76
N ASP A 120 14.52 5.76 -21.73
CA ASP A 120 14.30 7.09 -22.30
C ASP A 120 13.23 7.84 -21.49
N VAL A 121 13.50 9.08 -21.06
CA VAL A 121 12.52 9.86 -20.26
C VAL A 121 11.50 10.61 -21.12
N SER A 122 11.61 10.52 -22.45
CA SER A 122 10.77 11.23 -23.40
C SER A 122 9.33 10.72 -23.38
N GLY A 123 8.35 11.63 -23.33
CA GLY A 123 6.91 11.28 -23.38
C GLY A 123 6.30 10.77 -22.07
N ALA A 124 7.08 10.61 -21.00
CA ALA A 124 6.59 10.18 -19.69
C ALA A 124 5.53 11.14 -19.10
N GLY A 125 5.78 12.45 -19.25
CA GLY A 125 4.87 13.51 -18.80
C GLY A 125 3.54 13.46 -19.53
N ASP A 126 3.56 13.34 -20.85
CA ASP A 126 2.35 13.26 -21.68
C ASP A 126 1.56 11.98 -21.43
N THR A 127 2.27 10.87 -21.23
CA THR A 127 1.67 9.59 -20.83
C THR A 127 0.93 9.72 -19.50
N SER A 128 1.55 10.30 -18.46
CA SER A 128 0.85 10.53 -17.19
C SER A 128 -0.38 11.41 -17.37
N LEU A 129 -0.28 12.48 -18.16
CA LEU A 129 -1.38 13.42 -18.37
C LEU A 129 -2.56 12.77 -19.09
N ALA A 130 -2.28 11.96 -20.11
CA ALA A 130 -3.28 11.21 -20.86
C ALA A 130 -4.03 10.21 -19.95
N VAL A 131 -3.29 9.46 -19.13
CA VAL A 131 -3.87 8.48 -18.19
C VAL A 131 -4.66 9.16 -17.08
N LEU A 132 -4.17 10.27 -16.51
CA LEU A 132 -4.95 11.08 -15.57
C LEU A 132 -6.24 11.59 -16.21
N GLY A 133 -6.18 12.05 -17.45
CA GLY A 133 -7.35 12.48 -18.22
C GLY A 133 -8.39 11.38 -18.36
N ALA A 134 -7.98 10.19 -18.80
CA ALA A 134 -8.86 9.03 -18.91
C ALA A 134 -9.45 8.62 -17.56
N ALA A 135 -8.63 8.51 -16.52
CA ALA A 135 -9.06 8.10 -15.18
C ALA A 135 -10.06 9.09 -14.58
N PHE A 136 -9.82 10.40 -14.68
CA PHE A 136 -10.72 11.42 -14.15
C PHE A 136 -12.00 11.60 -14.96
N ALA A 137 -11.98 11.31 -16.26
CA ALA A 137 -13.19 11.25 -17.08
C ALA A 137 -14.13 10.13 -16.59
N LEU A 138 -13.57 9.03 -16.09
CA LEU A 138 -14.31 7.91 -15.49
C LEU A 138 -14.62 8.09 -13.99
N ASN A 139 -14.34 9.26 -13.41
CA ASN A 139 -14.48 9.53 -11.97
C ASN A 139 -13.72 8.54 -11.07
N THR A 140 -12.59 8.02 -11.57
CA THR A 140 -11.70 7.13 -10.81
C THR A 140 -11.20 7.84 -9.54
N PRO A 141 -11.16 7.16 -8.37
CA PRO A 141 -10.59 7.72 -7.15
C PRO A 141 -9.17 8.25 -7.36
N GLN A 142 -8.84 9.38 -6.71
CA GLN A 142 -7.57 10.10 -6.93
C GLN A 142 -6.32 9.22 -6.76
N ILE A 143 -6.29 8.37 -5.72
CA ILE A 143 -5.16 7.44 -5.50
C ILE A 143 -5.00 6.48 -6.69
N ALA A 144 -6.10 5.86 -7.14
CA ALA A 144 -6.07 4.93 -8.26
C ALA A 144 -5.67 5.63 -9.58
N ALA A 145 -6.16 6.85 -9.82
CA ALA A 145 -5.77 7.65 -10.98
C ALA A 145 -4.26 7.97 -10.99
N LEU A 146 -3.70 8.34 -9.84
CA LEU A 146 -2.27 8.60 -9.69
C LEU A 146 -1.43 7.32 -9.85
N THR A 147 -1.89 6.20 -9.28
CA THR A 147 -1.23 4.90 -9.46
C THR A 147 -1.19 4.50 -10.93
N LEU A 148 -2.32 4.59 -11.64
CA LEU A 148 -2.39 4.31 -13.08
C LEU A 148 -1.42 5.19 -13.87
N ALA A 149 -1.43 6.50 -13.62
CA ALA A 149 -0.60 7.46 -14.34
C ALA A 149 0.90 7.25 -14.08
N ASN A 150 1.26 6.98 -12.82
CA ASN A 150 2.63 6.73 -12.41
C ASN A 150 3.16 5.41 -12.97
N THR A 151 2.35 4.34 -12.95
CA THR A 151 2.70 3.05 -13.58
C THR A 151 2.86 3.20 -15.09
N ALA A 152 1.96 3.92 -15.76
CA ALA A 152 2.06 4.18 -17.19
C ALA A 152 3.32 4.98 -17.55
N SER A 153 3.63 6.04 -16.80
CA SER A 153 4.91 6.76 -16.99
C SER A 153 6.12 5.84 -16.79
N GLY A 154 6.09 4.96 -15.79
CA GLY A 154 7.14 3.97 -15.57
C GLY A 154 7.35 3.01 -16.75
N ILE A 155 6.26 2.59 -17.41
CA ILE A 155 6.32 1.76 -18.63
C ILE A 155 6.82 2.58 -19.83
N ALA A 156 6.35 3.81 -19.98
CA ALA A 156 6.78 4.67 -21.08
C ALA A 156 8.30 4.90 -21.04
N VAL A 157 8.85 5.16 -19.84
CA VAL A 157 10.28 5.42 -19.72
C VAL A 157 11.17 4.20 -19.86
N SER A 158 10.61 2.99 -19.78
CA SER A 158 11.33 1.75 -20.05
C SER A 158 11.37 1.38 -21.53
N LYS A 159 10.82 2.22 -22.41
CA LYS A 159 10.84 2.03 -23.86
C LYS A 159 11.73 3.06 -24.54
N LEU A 160 12.13 2.77 -25.77
CA LEU A 160 13.00 3.63 -26.56
C LEU A 160 12.15 4.60 -27.39
N GLY A 161 12.38 5.91 -27.24
CA GLY A 161 11.63 6.97 -27.94
C GLY A 161 10.24 7.25 -27.37
N THR A 162 9.42 8.00 -28.11
CA THR A 162 8.02 8.33 -27.74
C THR A 162 7.09 7.13 -27.98
N ALA A 163 7.24 6.08 -27.19
CA ALA A 163 6.42 4.88 -27.26
C ALA A 163 5.11 5.05 -26.48
N SER A 164 4.01 4.47 -26.99
CA SER A 164 2.73 4.42 -26.29
C SER A 164 2.68 3.27 -25.29
N VAL A 165 1.88 3.43 -24.24
CA VAL A 165 1.57 2.38 -23.26
C VAL A 165 0.23 1.75 -23.62
N THR A 166 0.16 0.42 -23.69
CA THR A 166 -1.10 -0.30 -23.96
C THR A 166 -1.84 -0.66 -22.67
N PRO A 167 -3.16 -0.91 -22.72
CA PRO A 167 -3.92 -1.40 -21.58
C PRO A 167 -3.38 -2.71 -20.99
N GLU A 168 -2.88 -3.61 -21.83
CA GLU A 168 -2.31 -4.90 -21.43
C GLU A 168 -1.04 -4.70 -20.60
N GLU A 169 -0.12 -3.86 -21.08
CA GLU A 169 1.13 -3.53 -20.36
C GLU A 169 0.86 -2.85 -19.02
N LEU A 170 -0.15 -1.97 -18.98
CA LEU A 170 -0.56 -1.31 -17.75
C LEU A 170 -1.14 -2.32 -16.76
N THR A 171 -1.99 -3.24 -17.23
CA THR A 171 -2.58 -4.30 -16.41
C THR A 171 -1.52 -5.25 -15.87
N GLU A 172 -0.58 -5.67 -16.72
CA GLU A 172 0.53 -6.54 -16.32
C GLU A 172 1.41 -5.87 -15.26
N ALA A 173 1.80 -4.61 -15.46
CA ALA A 173 2.61 -3.87 -14.51
C ALA A 173 1.91 -3.65 -13.16
N LEU A 174 0.59 -3.43 -13.15
CA LEU A 174 -0.19 -3.33 -11.91
C LEU A 174 -0.25 -4.68 -11.18
N ASN A 175 -0.47 -5.78 -11.91
CA ASN A 175 -0.48 -7.12 -11.33
C ASN A 175 0.90 -7.50 -10.76
N GLU A 176 1.99 -7.15 -11.45
CA GLU A 176 3.35 -7.32 -10.93
C GLU A 176 3.61 -6.45 -9.71
N ALA A 177 3.13 -5.20 -9.70
CA ALA A 177 3.22 -4.33 -8.55
C ALA A 177 2.50 -4.92 -7.34
N GLU A 178 1.32 -5.49 -7.51
CA GLU A 178 0.58 -6.19 -6.46
C GLU A 178 1.31 -7.44 -5.96
N LYS A 179 1.92 -8.22 -6.87
CA LYS A 179 2.74 -9.40 -6.52
C LYS A 179 4.04 -9.04 -5.78
N ASN A 180 4.65 -7.90 -6.11
CA ASN A 180 5.93 -7.44 -5.56
C ASN A 180 5.77 -6.50 -4.35
N THR A 181 4.59 -5.95 -4.15
CA THR A 181 4.21 -5.36 -2.86
C THR A 181 4.01 -6.54 -1.90
N PRO A 182 4.57 -6.51 -0.68
CA PRO A 182 4.21 -7.47 0.35
C PRO A 182 2.72 -7.29 0.71
N SER A 183 1.83 -7.82 -0.14
CA SER A 183 0.38 -7.74 0.03
C SER A 183 0.05 -8.59 1.24
N SER A 184 -0.68 -8.02 2.19
CA SER A 184 -1.17 -8.82 3.29
C SER A 184 -2.12 -9.88 2.74
N GLY A 185 -1.92 -11.16 3.03
CA GLY A 185 -2.66 -12.20 2.32
C GLY A 185 -2.37 -13.64 2.74
N VAL A 186 -3.19 -14.55 2.24
CA VAL A 186 -2.99 -16.00 2.38
C VAL A 186 -1.96 -16.46 1.36
N ILE A 187 -0.85 -17.04 1.83
CA ILE A 187 0.29 -17.43 0.98
C ILE A 187 0.74 -18.86 1.30
N THR A 188 1.43 -19.48 0.34
CA THR A 188 2.08 -20.78 0.52
C THR A 188 3.36 -20.66 1.35
N LEU A 189 3.82 -21.78 1.91
CA LEU A 189 5.09 -21.83 2.64
C LEU A 189 6.29 -21.43 1.75
N GLU A 190 6.31 -21.87 0.48
CA GLU A 190 7.39 -21.52 -0.45
C GLU A 190 7.47 -20.00 -0.67
N GLN A 191 6.31 -19.34 -0.86
CA GLN A 191 6.24 -17.89 -0.96
C GLN A 191 6.69 -17.21 0.33
N ALA A 192 6.25 -17.73 1.49
CA ALA A 192 6.62 -17.17 2.78
C ALA A 192 8.13 -17.18 3.02
N VAL A 193 8.83 -18.26 2.64
CA VAL A 193 10.30 -18.36 2.73
C VAL A 193 10.97 -17.31 1.85
N LYS A 194 10.56 -17.17 0.59
CA LYS A 194 11.10 -16.15 -0.33
C LYS A 194 10.90 -14.73 0.21
N ILE A 195 9.71 -14.43 0.71
CA ILE A 195 9.38 -13.14 1.31
C ILE A 195 10.26 -12.89 2.53
N ARG A 196 10.40 -13.88 3.42
CA ARG A 196 11.24 -13.79 4.62
C ARG A 196 12.69 -13.48 4.27
N GLU A 197 13.27 -14.14 3.28
CA GLU A 197 14.65 -13.89 2.85
C GLU A 197 14.86 -12.44 2.41
N ASN A 198 13.90 -11.88 1.66
CA ASN A 198 13.94 -10.49 1.23
C ASN A 198 13.79 -9.54 2.42
N LEU A 199 12.87 -9.81 3.35
CA LEU A 199 12.68 -9.03 4.57
C LEU A 199 13.95 -9.01 5.44
N ARG A 200 14.68 -10.13 5.49
CA ARG A 200 15.96 -10.22 6.19
C ARG A 200 17.02 -9.31 5.57
N LYS A 201 17.10 -9.23 4.23
CA LYS A 201 18.07 -8.34 3.53
C LYS A 201 17.83 -6.86 3.83
N VAL A 202 16.57 -6.47 4.04
CA VAL A 202 16.19 -5.08 4.38
C VAL A 202 16.08 -4.83 5.89
N GLY A 203 16.55 -5.76 6.72
CA GLY A 203 16.63 -5.59 8.17
C GLY A 203 15.28 -5.56 8.89
N LYS A 204 14.23 -6.18 8.32
CA LYS A 204 12.90 -6.21 8.93
C LYS A 204 12.73 -7.39 9.88
N THR A 205 12.17 -7.11 11.06
CA THR A 205 11.89 -8.11 12.09
C THR A 205 10.63 -8.91 11.75
N VAL A 206 10.74 -10.22 11.64
CA VAL A 206 9.64 -11.13 11.33
C VAL A 206 9.14 -11.83 12.59
N GLY A 207 7.87 -11.57 12.93
CA GLY A 207 7.15 -12.25 13.99
C GLY A 207 6.29 -13.40 13.46
N PHE A 208 6.08 -14.41 14.30
CA PHE A 208 5.24 -15.56 14.00
C PHE A 208 4.32 -15.91 15.19
N THR A 209 3.08 -16.27 14.88
CA THR A 209 2.17 -16.93 15.83
C THR A 209 1.32 -17.98 15.10
N ASN A 210 0.70 -18.90 15.82
CA ASN A 210 -0.13 -19.93 15.21
C ASN A 210 -1.29 -20.38 16.10
N GLY A 211 -2.30 -20.95 15.46
CA GLY A 211 -3.42 -21.59 16.12
C GLY A 211 -4.54 -21.98 15.16
N CYS A 212 -5.58 -22.63 15.70
CA CYS A 212 -6.74 -22.99 14.89
C CYS A 212 -7.61 -21.78 14.55
N PHE A 213 -7.69 -20.79 15.46
CA PHE A 213 -8.51 -19.57 15.33
C PHE A 213 -9.96 -19.84 14.89
N ASP A 214 -10.58 -20.83 15.53
CA ASP A 214 -11.96 -21.21 15.26
C ASP A 214 -12.91 -20.20 15.94
N CYS A 215 -13.65 -19.44 15.13
CA CYS A 215 -14.40 -18.22 15.48
C CYS A 215 -13.54 -17.14 16.18
N LEU A 216 -13.25 -16.06 15.44
CA LEU A 216 -12.50 -14.93 15.97
C LEU A 216 -13.26 -14.20 17.09
N HIS A 217 -12.52 -13.73 18.09
CA HIS A 217 -13.04 -12.97 19.22
C HIS A 217 -11.99 -11.97 19.70
N LEU A 218 -12.37 -11.08 20.62
CA LEU A 218 -11.51 -10.00 21.12
C LEU A 218 -10.17 -10.49 21.69
N GLY A 219 -10.16 -11.65 22.37
CA GLY A 219 -8.91 -12.29 22.80
C GLY A 219 -7.89 -12.45 21.66
N HIS A 220 -8.26 -13.08 20.53
CA HIS A 220 -7.35 -13.23 19.38
C HIS A 220 -6.87 -11.88 18.83
N LEU A 221 -7.79 -10.90 18.70
CA LEU A 221 -7.42 -9.56 18.22
C LEU A 221 -6.41 -8.88 19.15
N HIS A 222 -6.56 -9.06 20.47
CA HIS A 222 -5.57 -8.60 21.44
C HIS A 222 -4.23 -9.30 21.25
N SER A 223 -4.20 -10.63 21.17
CA SER A 223 -2.95 -11.39 21.00
C SER A 223 -2.22 -11.01 19.72
N PHE A 224 -2.93 -10.83 18.60
CA PHE A 224 -2.32 -10.41 17.33
C PHE A 224 -1.75 -8.99 17.42
N ASN A 225 -2.43 -8.07 18.10
CA ASN A 225 -1.91 -6.72 18.33
C ASN A 225 -0.66 -6.73 19.20
N GLU A 226 -0.63 -7.51 20.28
CA GLU A 226 0.58 -7.63 21.11
C GLU A 226 1.72 -8.30 20.34
N ALA A 227 1.46 -9.39 19.60
CA ALA A 227 2.46 -10.01 18.74
C ALA A 227 3.02 -9.04 17.68
N LYS A 228 2.16 -8.18 17.11
CA LYS A 228 2.55 -7.19 16.12
C LYS A 228 3.47 -6.11 16.69
N LYS A 229 3.32 -5.72 17.97
CA LYS A 229 4.23 -4.76 18.60
C LYS A 229 5.67 -5.25 18.67
N GLU A 230 5.87 -6.57 18.63
CA GLU A 230 7.17 -7.20 18.74
C GLU A 230 7.90 -7.37 17.39
N CYS A 231 7.27 -6.99 16.26
CA CYS A 231 7.82 -7.23 14.92
C CYS A 231 7.36 -6.21 13.86
N ASP A 232 8.15 -6.04 12.80
CA ASP A 232 7.78 -5.24 11.64
C ASP A 232 6.74 -5.94 10.76
N ILE A 233 6.82 -7.27 10.66
CA ILE A 233 5.99 -8.11 9.79
C ILE A 233 5.50 -9.32 10.58
N LEU A 234 4.19 -9.54 10.64
CA LEU A 234 3.58 -10.65 11.38
C LEU A 234 3.05 -11.72 10.43
N PHE A 235 3.59 -12.94 10.56
CA PHE A 235 3.08 -14.16 9.93
C PHE A 235 2.21 -14.93 10.91
N VAL A 236 1.08 -15.46 10.45
CA VAL A 236 0.16 -16.26 11.24
C VAL A 236 -0.04 -17.61 10.57
N GLY A 237 0.37 -18.68 11.24
CA GLY A 237 0.08 -20.06 10.82
C GLY A 237 -1.31 -20.47 11.27
N ILE A 238 -2.11 -21.04 10.37
CA ILE A 238 -3.40 -21.64 10.70
C ILE A 238 -3.41 -23.14 10.39
N ASN A 239 -3.98 -23.92 11.29
CA ASN A 239 -4.20 -25.34 11.07
C ASN A 239 -5.25 -25.56 9.96
N SER A 240 -5.00 -26.52 9.07
CA SER A 240 -5.98 -27.03 8.11
C SER A 240 -7.21 -27.62 8.81
N ASP A 241 -8.29 -27.83 8.06
CA ASP A 241 -9.49 -28.48 8.61
C ASP A 241 -9.21 -29.90 9.09
N THR A 242 -8.36 -30.65 8.39
CA THR A 242 -7.94 -32.00 8.79
C THR A 242 -7.11 -31.97 10.07
N SER A 243 -6.16 -31.03 10.18
CA SER A 243 -5.34 -30.83 11.38
C SER A 243 -6.20 -30.49 12.60
N VAL A 244 -7.16 -29.57 12.45
CA VAL A 244 -8.06 -29.20 13.55
C VAL A 244 -8.93 -30.38 13.98
N LYS A 245 -9.44 -31.19 13.03
CA LYS A 245 -10.22 -32.40 13.35
C LYS A 245 -9.41 -33.41 14.16
N ARG A 246 -8.13 -33.63 13.81
CA ARG A 246 -7.24 -34.53 14.57
C ARG A 246 -6.96 -33.99 15.98
N LEU A 247 -6.76 -32.68 16.12
CA LEU A 247 -6.40 -32.04 17.40
C LEU A 247 -7.59 -31.84 18.36
N LYS A 248 -8.79 -31.54 17.83
CA LYS A 248 -9.95 -31.11 18.64
C LYS A 248 -11.19 -31.98 18.46
N GLY A 249 -11.13 -33.01 17.61
CA GLY A 249 -12.22 -33.92 17.32
C GLY A 249 -13.06 -33.52 16.10
N PRO A 250 -13.96 -34.41 15.64
CA PRO A 250 -14.64 -34.30 14.34
C PRO A 250 -15.64 -33.15 14.24
N ALA A 251 -16.10 -32.60 15.36
CA ALA A 251 -17.05 -31.48 15.42
C ALA A 251 -16.38 -30.10 15.24
N ARG A 252 -15.06 -30.06 14.99
CA ARG A 252 -14.26 -28.84 14.80
C ARG A 252 -13.42 -29.00 13.52
N PRO A 253 -13.11 -27.92 12.79
CA PRO A 253 -13.47 -26.53 13.08
C PRO A 253 -14.94 -26.23 12.74
N LEU A 254 -15.48 -25.13 13.28
CA LEU A 254 -16.81 -24.62 12.91
C LEU A 254 -16.77 -23.84 11.59
N GLN A 255 -15.64 -23.21 11.29
CA GLN A 255 -15.38 -22.50 10.04
C GLN A 255 -14.24 -23.18 9.27
N ASP A 256 -14.42 -23.36 7.96
CA ASP A 256 -13.37 -23.95 7.11
C ASP A 256 -12.09 -23.10 7.10
N GLU A 257 -10.98 -23.74 6.73
CA GLU A 257 -9.65 -23.14 6.72
C GLU A 257 -9.54 -21.91 5.82
N GLN A 258 -10.27 -21.87 4.70
CA GLN A 258 -10.25 -20.74 3.77
C GLN A 258 -10.95 -19.53 4.37
N THR A 259 -12.09 -19.74 5.02
CA THR A 259 -12.84 -18.72 5.77
C THR A 259 -11.99 -18.15 6.90
N ARG A 260 -11.34 -19.03 7.70
CA ARG A 260 -10.46 -18.61 8.79
C ARG A 260 -9.25 -17.83 8.26
N ALA A 261 -8.64 -18.27 7.17
CA ALA A 261 -7.51 -17.59 6.54
C ALA A 261 -7.91 -16.20 6.01
N GLY A 262 -9.03 -16.14 5.29
CA GLY A 262 -9.57 -14.90 4.73
C GLY A 262 -9.84 -13.85 5.79
N LEU A 263 -10.53 -14.24 6.88
CA LEU A 263 -10.82 -13.33 8.00
C LEU A 263 -9.55 -12.78 8.65
N LEU A 264 -8.55 -13.63 8.89
CA LEU A 264 -7.27 -13.18 9.46
C LEU A 264 -6.49 -12.29 8.49
N SER A 265 -6.50 -12.60 7.20
CA SER A 265 -5.78 -11.82 6.18
C SER A 265 -6.34 -10.40 6.01
N ALA A 266 -7.62 -10.19 6.35
CA ALA A 266 -8.25 -8.87 6.34
C ALA A 266 -7.87 -8.00 7.56
N LEU A 267 -7.23 -8.58 8.58
CA LEU A 267 -6.85 -7.83 9.78
C LEU A 267 -5.55 -7.06 9.56
N LYS A 268 -5.60 -5.74 9.72
CA LYS A 268 -4.47 -4.81 9.46
C LYS A 268 -3.16 -5.17 10.16
N MET A 269 -3.20 -5.81 11.34
CA MET A 269 -1.99 -6.17 12.09
C MET A 269 -1.31 -7.44 11.56
N ILE A 270 -2.00 -8.25 10.75
CA ILE A 270 -1.48 -9.48 10.18
C ILE A 270 -1.00 -9.19 8.75
N ASN A 271 0.24 -9.56 8.46
CA ASN A 271 0.78 -9.44 7.11
C ASN A 271 0.51 -10.71 6.33
N TYR A 272 0.87 -11.88 6.84
CA TYR A 272 0.73 -13.11 6.04
C TYR A 272 0.04 -14.20 6.83
N VAL A 273 -0.80 -14.96 6.13
CA VAL A 273 -1.46 -16.15 6.68
C VAL A 273 -0.97 -17.37 5.91
N ILE A 274 -0.58 -18.42 6.62
CA ILE A 274 -0.10 -19.67 6.03
C ILE A 274 -0.97 -20.80 6.58
N ILE A 275 -1.58 -21.59 5.70
CA ILE A 275 -2.31 -22.82 6.08
C ILE A 275 -1.31 -23.98 6.14
N PHE A 276 -1.34 -24.76 7.22
CA PHE A 276 -0.49 -25.94 7.39
C PHE A 276 -1.30 -27.13 7.90
N ASP A 277 -0.97 -28.34 7.44
CA ASP A 277 -1.73 -29.55 7.80
C ASP A 277 -1.15 -30.26 9.02
N GLU A 278 0.11 -30.01 9.38
CA GLU A 278 0.79 -30.72 10.46
C GLU A 278 0.15 -30.44 11.83
N ASP A 279 0.33 -31.38 12.77
CA ASP A 279 -0.23 -31.26 14.13
C ASP A 279 0.55 -30.23 14.98
N THR A 280 1.77 -29.87 14.57
CA THR A 280 2.61 -28.85 15.20
C THR A 280 3.10 -27.86 14.15
N ALA A 281 3.35 -26.62 14.56
CA ALA A 281 3.90 -25.61 13.66
C ALA A 281 5.44 -25.71 13.51
N LEU A 282 6.08 -26.77 14.03
CA LEU A 282 7.54 -26.92 14.01
C LEU A 282 8.12 -26.93 12.59
N PRO A 283 7.58 -27.67 11.60
CA PRO A 283 8.12 -27.65 10.24
C PRO A 283 8.00 -26.27 9.58
N LEU A 284 6.88 -25.58 9.84
CA LEU A 284 6.64 -24.23 9.37
C LEU A 284 7.65 -23.23 9.94
N ILE A 285 7.97 -23.34 11.23
CA ILE A 285 8.98 -22.52 11.90
C ILE A 285 10.39 -22.86 11.42
N GLU A 286 10.69 -24.14 11.20
CA GLU A 286 11.99 -24.58 10.71
C GLU A 286 12.32 -23.98 9.34
N ALA A 287 11.33 -23.93 8.44
CA ALA A 287 11.44 -23.31 7.14
C ALA A 287 11.45 -21.77 7.22
N LEU A 288 10.51 -21.17 7.96
CA LEU A 288 10.33 -19.71 8.01
C LEU A 288 11.41 -18.98 8.83
N LYS A 289 11.98 -19.61 9.87
CA LYS A 289 12.99 -19.02 10.77
C LYS A 289 12.63 -17.59 11.23
N PRO A 290 11.51 -17.42 11.94
CA PRO A 290 11.08 -16.11 12.42
C PRO A 290 12.06 -15.55 13.47
N ASP A 291 12.17 -14.22 13.56
CA ASP A 291 12.98 -13.54 14.58
C ASP A 291 12.28 -13.55 15.95
N VAL A 292 10.94 -13.53 15.93
CA VAL A 292 10.11 -13.51 17.14
C VAL A 292 8.99 -14.53 17.01
N ILE A 293 8.72 -15.27 18.07
CA ILE A 293 7.49 -16.06 18.21
C ILE A 293 6.69 -15.60 19.42
N ALA A 294 5.40 -15.37 19.24
CA ALA A 294 4.52 -14.85 20.29
C ALA A 294 3.27 -15.71 20.46
N LYS A 295 2.95 -16.13 21.69
CA LYS A 295 1.76 -16.94 21.99
C LYS A 295 1.30 -16.74 23.43
N GLU A 296 0.00 -16.86 23.66
CA GLU A 296 -0.58 -16.78 25.01
C GLU A 296 -0.39 -18.09 25.78
N GLY A 297 -0.16 -17.98 27.10
CA GLY A 297 -0.45 -19.08 28.04
C GLY A 297 0.53 -20.26 28.09
N TYR A 298 1.66 -20.21 27.37
CA TYR A 298 2.69 -21.26 27.46
C TYR A 298 3.93 -20.77 28.19
N ALA A 299 4.38 -21.56 29.17
CA ALA A 299 5.71 -21.40 29.75
C ALA A 299 6.76 -21.89 28.73
N LEU A 300 7.88 -21.18 28.61
CA LEU A 300 8.96 -21.48 27.66
C LEU A 300 9.42 -22.95 27.67
N LYS A 301 9.47 -23.56 28.86
CA LYS A 301 9.88 -24.96 29.06
C LYS A 301 8.94 -25.98 28.39
N ASP A 302 7.67 -25.64 28.21
CA ASP A 302 6.62 -26.52 27.68
C ASP A 302 6.19 -26.10 26.27
N TRP A 303 7.01 -25.27 25.59
CA TRP A 303 6.71 -24.69 24.28
C TRP A 303 7.81 -25.03 23.25
N PRO A 304 7.71 -26.20 22.57
CA PRO A 304 8.74 -26.68 21.64
C PRO A 304 9.05 -25.69 20.50
N GLU A 305 8.02 -25.01 19.97
CA GLU A 305 8.18 -24.01 18.92
C GLU A 305 9.02 -22.81 19.39
N ALA A 306 8.84 -22.35 20.63
CA ALA A 306 9.66 -21.28 21.18
C ALA A 306 11.12 -21.69 21.36
N GLN A 307 11.35 -22.92 21.81
CA GLN A 307 12.71 -23.45 21.96
C GLN A 307 13.43 -23.53 20.61
N LEU A 308 12.72 -23.93 19.55
CA LEU A 308 13.27 -23.95 18.19
C LEU A 308 13.65 -22.54 17.71
N VAL A 309 12.77 -21.55 17.88
CA VAL A 309 13.05 -20.16 17.47
C VAL A 309 14.25 -19.58 18.23
N ILE A 310 14.34 -19.83 19.54
CA ILE A 310 15.49 -19.40 20.36
C ILE A 310 16.78 -20.06 19.86
N LYS A 311 16.76 -21.37 19.57
CA LYS A 311 17.91 -22.10 19.01
C LYS A 311 18.36 -21.53 17.65
N GLN A 312 17.44 -20.97 16.88
CA GLN A 312 17.71 -20.32 15.60
C GLN A 312 18.18 -18.86 15.73
N GLY A 313 18.34 -18.35 16.96
CA GLY A 313 18.80 -16.99 17.25
C GLY A 313 17.68 -15.95 17.36
N GLY A 314 16.41 -16.37 17.31
CA GLY A 314 15.27 -15.53 17.61
C GLY A 314 14.94 -15.45 19.10
N ARG A 315 13.79 -14.86 19.43
CA ARG A 315 13.27 -14.78 20.80
C ARG A 315 11.79 -15.19 20.89
N ALA A 316 11.38 -15.62 22.07
CA ALA A 316 9.99 -15.98 22.34
C ALA A 316 9.36 -14.99 23.33
N VAL A 317 8.09 -14.64 23.07
CA VAL A 317 7.31 -13.69 23.88
C VAL A 317 6.03 -14.37 24.34
N THR A 318 5.86 -14.48 25.66
CA THR A 318 4.61 -14.95 26.25
C THR A 318 3.64 -13.78 26.38
N LEU A 319 2.49 -13.88 25.71
CA LEU A 319 1.46 -12.84 25.72
C LEU A 319 0.54 -13.00 26.92
N LYS A 320 0.10 -11.87 27.50
CA LYS A 320 -0.91 -11.86 28.56
C LYS A 320 -2.29 -12.13 27.95
N ARG A 321 -3.00 -13.10 28.51
CA ARG A 321 -4.36 -13.43 28.08
C ARG A 321 -5.35 -12.37 28.55
N LEU A 322 -6.22 -11.93 27.65
CA LEU A 322 -7.35 -11.08 28.01
C LEU A 322 -8.44 -11.95 28.67
N GLU A 323 -8.75 -11.70 29.94
CA GLU A 323 -9.77 -12.47 30.66
C GLU A 323 -11.19 -12.26 30.08
N GLY A 324 -12.03 -13.31 30.15
CA GLY A 324 -13.45 -13.23 29.77
C GLY A 324 -13.79 -13.53 28.29
N TYR A 325 -12.79 -13.79 27.43
CA TYR A 325 -13.01 -14.06 26.00
C TYR A 325 -12.36 -15.38 25.56
N SER A 326 -13.17 -16.43 25.36
CA SER A 326 -12.73 -17.66 24.70
C SER A 326 -13.84 -18.26 23.83
N THR A 327 -13.49 -18.86 22.70
CA THR A 327 -14.44 -19.57 21.83
C THR A 327 -15.24 -20.61 22.60
N THR A 328 -14.62 -21.32 23.55
CA THR A 328 -15.29 -22.31 24.42
C THR A 328 -16.38 -21.65 25.27
N SER A 329 -16.07 -20.54 25.92
CA SER A 329 -17.06 -19.80 26.74
C SER A 329 -18.20 -19.18 25.92
N MET A 330 -17.97 -18.79 24.65
CA MET A 330 -19.04 -18.30 23.77
C MET A 330 -19.98 -19.43 23.36
N VAL A 331 -19.45 -20.59 23.00
CA VAL A 331 -20.25 -21.77 22.62
C VAL A 331 -21.01 -22.35 23.84
N GLU A 332 -20.40 -22.37 25.03
CA GLU A 332 -21.09 -22.80 26.26
C GLU A 332 -22.22 -21.83 26.65
N ARG A 333 -22.03 -20.52 26.51
CA ARG A 333 -23.12 -19.54 26.72
C ARG A 333 -24.28 -19.74 25.75
N MET A 334 -24.00 -20.07 24.49
CA MET A 334 -25.05 -20.35 23.51
C MET A 334 -25.79 -21.67 23.78
N LYS A 335 -25.12 -22.68 24.34
CA LYS A 335 -25.73 -23.97 24.72
C LYS A 335 -26.54 -23.91 26.02
N ASN A 336 -26.25 -22.96 26.90
CA ASN A 336 -26.95 -22.77 28.18
C ASN A 336 -28.07 -21.71 28.10
N TYR A 337 -28.46 -21.29 26.89
CA TYR A 337 -29.67 -20.52 26.63
C TYR A 337 -30.82 -21.51 26.36
N ASP A 338 -31.32 -22.14 27.42
CA ASP A 338 -32.65 -22.75 27.47
C ASP A 338 -33.54 -21.90 28.38
#